data_AF-A0A381U5Q0-F1
#
_entry.id   AF-A0A381U5Q0-F1
#
_cell.length_a   1.000
_cell.length_b   1.000
_cell.length_c   1.000
_cell.angle_alpha   90.00
_cell.angle_beta   90.00
_cell.angle_gamma   90.00
#
_symmetry.space_group_name_H-M   'P 1'
#
loop_
_entity.id
_entity.type
_entity.pdbx_description
1 polymer ?
#
loop_
_entity_poly.entity_id
_entity_poly.type
_entity_poly.pdbx_seq_one_letter_code
_entity_poly.pdbx_strand_id
1 'polypeptide(L)'
;MLMQKNKTKYDQIIKNIDKLTFDSLLDIMIPESADGKIPSAKEVEFKKYLIETNPSFLKEIGSKLKTLNKLSKDIYKFNFVDLPKQNKEKIFQKLLKFEGIFMKQFSHQLMDCYYTNDRVLEGLGLEVKPPFPDGNIVESGDFRLLEPVIQRGNFMR
;
A
#
# COMPACT_ATOMS: atom_id res chain seq x y z
N MET A 1 3.57 -27.39 -13.12
CA MET A 1 3.33 -26.81 -14.47
C MET A 1 2.44 -25.54 -14.45
N LEU A 2 1.49 -25.40 -13.51
CA LEU A 2 0.67 -24.17 -13.34
C LEU A 2 1.46 -22.95 -12.81
N MET A 3 2.46 -23.15 -11.94
CA MET A 3 3.27 -22.05 -11.37
C MET A 3 4.18 -21.34 -12.40
N GLN A 4 4.72 -22.07 -13.39
CA GLN A 4 5.58 -21.46 -14.41
C GLN A 4 4.79 -20.64 -15.44
N LYS A 5 3.59 -21.11 -15.85
CA LYS A 5 2.70 -20.34 -16.74
C LYS A 5 2.22 -19.02 -16.13
N ASN A 6 2.02 -18.99 -14.82
CA ASN A 6 1.64 -17.77 -14.11
C ASN A 6 2.80 -16.76 -14.06
N LYS A 7 4.03 -17.21 -13.79
CA LYS A 7 5.22 -16.34 -13.75
C LYS A 7 5.42 -15.54 -15.05
N THR A 8 5.38 -16.23 -16.20
CA THR A 8 5.54 -15.59 -17.53
C THR A 8 4.42 -14.61 -17.86
N LYS A 9 3.18 -14.89 -17.44
CA LYS A 9 2.03 -14.00 -17.67
C LYS A 9 2.15 -12.70 -16.87
N TYR A 10 2.60 -12.78 -15.61
CA TYR A 10 2.80 -11.60 -14.77
C TYR A 10 4.02 -10.79 -15.21
N ASP A 11 5.10 -11.43 -15.63
CA ASP A 11 6.28 -10.73 -16.20
C ASP A 11 5.91 -9.85 -17.41
N GLN A 12 5.03 -10.36 -18.28
CA GLN A 12 4.51 -9.58 -19.41
C GLN A 12 3.63 -8.41 -18.94
N ILE A 13 2.77 -8.62 -17.92
CA ILE A 13 1.93 -7.54 -17.36
C ILE A 13 2.80 -6.46 -16.71
N ILE A 14 3.84 -6.85 -15.96
CA ILE A 14 4.78 -5.95 -15.28
C ILE A 14 5.54 -5.08 -16.28
N LYS A 15 6.00 -5.66 -17.39
CA LYS A 15 6.66 -4.93 -18.49
C LYS A 15 5.74 -3.88 -19.13
N ASN A 16 4.44 -4.13 -19.15
CA ASN A 16 3.45 -3.27 -19.81
C ASN A 16 2.85 -2.19 -18.91
N ILE A 17 3.18 -2.18 -17.61
CA ILE A 17 2.79 -1.09 -16.71
C ILE A 17 3.68 0.12 -17.00
N ASP A 18 3.04 1.24 -17.34
CA ASP A 18 3.70 2.54 -17.50
C ASP A 18 4.33 2.97 -16.18
N LYS A 19 5.64 2.73 -16.06
CA LYS A 19 6.43 2.99 -14.85
C LYS A 19 6.40 4.47 -14.48
N LEU A 20 6.58 5.38 -15.44
CA LEU A 20 6.69 6.81 -15.15
C LEU A 20 5.38 7.37 -14.61
N THR A 21 4.26 6.99 -15.22
CA THR A 21 2.93 7.40 -14.72
C THR A 21 2.63 6.77 -13.38
N PHE A 22 3.02 5.51 -13.16
CA PHE A 22 2.85 4.83 -11.88
C PHE A 22 3.64 5.50 -10.77
N ASP A 23 4.95 5.71 -10.96
CA ASP A 23 5.82 6.36 -9.98
C ASP A 23 5.34 7.79 -9.68
N SER A 24 4.90 8.53 -10.71
CA SER A 24 4.33 9.86 -10.52
C SER A 24 2.99 9.86 -9.78
N LEU A 25 2.20 8.78 -9.85
CA LEU A 25 0.97 8.64 -9.08
C LEU A 25 1.29 8.36 -7.60
N LEU A 26 2.24 7.45 -7.35
CA LEU A 26 2.68 7.13 -5.98
C LEU A 26 3.24 8.36 -5.27
N ASP A 27 4.06 9.16 -5.96
CA ASP A 27 4.62 10.40 -5.44
C ASP A 27 3.57 11.46 -5.09
N ILE A 28 2.43 11.46 -5.79
CA ILE A 28 1.30 12.34 -5.47
C ILE A 28 0.50 11.81 -4.27
N MET A 29 0.38 10.48 -4.13
CA MET A 29 -0.37 9.86 -3.04
C MET A 29 0.34 9.99 -1.69
N ILE A 30 1.64 9.66 -1.65
CA ILE A 30 2.47 9.81 -0.46
C ILE A 30 3.81 10.42 -0.92
N PRO A 31 3.94 11.75 -0.84
CA PRO A 31 5.17 12.43 -1.20
C PRO A 31 6.26 12.20 -0.15
N GLU A 32 7.50 12.46 -0.53
CA GLU A 32 8.61 12.52 0.41
C GLU A 32 8.35 13.58 1.49
N SER A 33 8.74 13.27 2.72
CA SER A 33 8.67 14.22 3.84
C SER A 33 9.52 15.47 3.58
N ALA A 34 9.09 16.61 4.15
CA ALA A 34 9.81 17.87 3.98
C ALA A 34 11.24 17.86 4.57
N ASP A 35 11.49 17.02 5.59
CA ASP A 35 12.80 16.83 6.20
C ASP A 35 13.61 15.69 5.55
N GLY A 36 13.08 15.04 4.51
CA GLY A 36 13.75 13.99 3.73
C GLY A 36 13.97 12.67 4.48
N LYS A 37 13.41 12.51 5.69
CA LYS A 37 13.60 11.30 6.49
C LYS A 37 12.70 10.15 6.05
N ILE A 38 11.49 10.49 5.62
CA ILE A 38 10.49 9.54 5.17
C ILE A 38 10.43 9.60 3.64
N PRO A 39 10.74 8.49 2.94
CA PRO A 39 10.83 8.46 1.49
C PRO A 39 9.47 8.61 0.83
N SER A 40 9.42 8.95 -0.46
CA SER A 40 8.17 8.93 -1.22
C SER A 40 7.66 7.50 -1.43
N ALA A 41 6.35 7.32 -1.62
CA ALA A 41 5.78 6.00 -1.98
C ALA A 41 6.34 5.43 -3.29
N LYS A 42 6.91 6.26 -4.17
CA LYS A 42 7.60 5.76 -5.38
C LYS A 42 8.85 4.95 -5.05
N GLU A 43 9.40 5.08 -3.84
CA GLU A 43 10.65 4.44 -3.43
C GLU A 43 10.45 3.12 -2.65
N VAL A 44 9.23 2.78 -2.23
CA VAL A 44 8.98 1.62 -1.32
C VAL A 44 8.76 0.28 -2.06
N GLU A 45 9.32 0.11 -3.25
CA GLU A 45 9.19 -1.12 -4.08
C GLU A 45 7.75 -1.66 -4.24
N PHE A 46 6.72 -0.79 -4.22
CA PHE A 46 5.31 -1.20 -4.18
C PHE A 46 4.90 -2.18 -5.31
N LYS A 47 5.53 -2.06 -6.48
CA LYS A 47 5.30 -3.00 -7.59
C LYS A 47 5.71 -4.43 -7.22
N LYS A 48 6.81 -4.61 -6.50
CA LYS A 48 7.30 -5.91 -6.02
C LYS A 48 6.37 -6.48 -4.97
N TYR A 49 5.96 -5.67 -4.00
CA TYR A 49 4.96 -6.05 -2.99
C TYR A 49 3.70 -6.62 -3.66
N LEU A 50 3.14 -5.94 -4.67
CA LEU A 50 1.94 -6.41 -5.36
C LEU A 50 2.14 -7.73 -6.13
N ILE A 51 3.36 -8.02 -6.62
CA ILE A 51 3.65 -9.30 -7.27
C ILE A 51 3.56 -10.46 -6.27
N GLU A 52 4.00 -10.21 -5.04
CA GLU A 52 4.05 -11.21 -3.97
C GLU A 52 2.68 -11.39 -3.30
N THR A 53 1.93 -10.31 -3.08
CA THR A 53 0.67 -10.33 -2.32
C THR A 53 -0.58 -10.42 -3.19
N ASN A 54 -0.62 -9.73 -4.34
CA ASN A 54 -1.83 -9.60 -5.15
C ASN A 54 -1.55 -9.39 -6.66
N PRO A 55 -0.96 -10.39 -7.34
CA PRO A 55 -0.47 -10.22 -8.72
C PRO A 55 -1.58 -9.99 -9.75
N SER A 56 -2.82 -10.43 -9.47
CA SER A 56 -3.97 -10.20 -10.34
C SER A 56 -4.36 -8.71 -10.40
N PHE A 57 -4.12 -7.95 -9.33
CA PHE A 57 -4.42 -6.52 -9.23
C PHE A 57 -3.56 -5.66 -10.17
N LEU A 58 -2.37 -6.13 -10.54
CA LEU A 58 -1.47 -5.44 -11.49
C LEU A 58 -2.12 -5.16 -12.85
N LYS A 59 -3.01 -6.06 -13.31
CA LYS A 59 -3.73 -5.86 -14.58
C LYS A 59 -4.71 -4.69 -14.47
N GLU A 60 -5.38 -4.57 -13.34
CA GLU A 60 -6.33 -3.48 -13.09
C GLU A 60 -5.59 -2.15 -13.00
N ILE A 61 -4.47 -2.09 -12.26
CA ILE A 61 -3.59 -0.91 -12.20
C ILE A 61 -3.20 -0.45 -13.60
N GLY A 62 -2.71 -1.35 -14.46
CA GLY A 62 -2.33 -1.00 -15.83
C GLY A 62 -3.48 -0.37 -16.64
N SER A 63 -4.72 -0.82 -16.43
CA SER A 63 -5.91 -0.22 -17.05
C SER A 63 -6.19 1.17 -16.49
N LYS A 64 -6.12 1.34 -15.16
CA LYS A 64 -6.42 2.63 -14.51
C LYS A 64 -5.36 3.69 -14.80
N LEU A 65 -4.08 3.32 -14.97
CA LEU A 65 -3.03 4.23 -15.42
C LEU A 65 -3.30 4.75 -16.85
N LYS A 66 -3.84 3.91 -17.75
CA LYS A 66 -4.28 4.36 -19.08
C LYS A 66 -5.44 5.36 -18.97
N THR A 67 -6.41 5.09 -18.09
CA THR A 67 -7.50 6.03 -17.81
C THR A 67 -7.00 7.36 -17.26
N LEU A 68 -6.04 7.33 -16.33
CA LEU A 68 -5.40 8.53 -15.76
C LEU A 68 -4.69 9.37 -16.84
N ASN A 69 -3.92 8.73 -17.72
CA ASN A 69 -3.26 9.40 -18.83
C ASN A 69 -4.25 9.95 -19.85
N LYS A 70 -5.33 9.22 -20.15
CA LYS A 70 -6.41 9.71 -21.02
C LYS A 70 -7.07 10.95 -20.42
N LEU A 71 -7.44 10.91 -19.14
CA LEU A 71 -8.02 12.06 -18.43
C LEU A 71 -7.11 13.29 -18.47
N SER A 72 -5.80 13.07 -18.28
CA SER A 72 -4.78 14.12 -18.34
C SER A 72 -4.70 14.76 -19.73
N LYS A 73 -4.69 13.94 -20.79
CA LYS A 73 -4.69 14.43 -22.18
C LYS A 73 -5.98 15.13 -22.55
N ASP A 74 -7.12 14.63 -22.10
CA ASP A 74 -8.41 15.22 -22.43
C ASP A 74 -8.51 16.64 -21.87
N ILE A 75 -8.09 16.84 -20.62
CA ILE A 75 -8.19 18.13 -19.89
C ILE A 75 -7.03 19.08 -20.23
N TYR A 76 -5.80 18.58 -20.28
CA TYR A 76 -4.59 19.42 -20.35
C TYR A 76 -3.74 19.20 -21.61
N LYS A 77 -4.09 18.23 -22.48
CA LYS A 77 -3.33 17.86 -23.69
C LYS A 77 -1.92 17.30 -23.46
N PHE A 78 -1.55 17.02 -22.21
CA PHE A 78 -0.27 16.40 -21.81
C PHE A 78 -0.49 15.05 -21.12
N ASN A 79 0.52 14.18 -21.07
CA ASN A 79 0.47 12.98 -20.23
C ASN A 79 0.47 13.39 -18.76
N PHE A 80 0.02 12.49 -17.88
CA PHE A 80 -0.03 12.78 -16.44
C PHE A 80 1.34 13.16 -15.88
N VAL A 81 2.40 12.44 -16.28
CA VAL A 81 3.77 12.68 -15.78
C VAL A 81 4.30 14.08 -16.09
N ASP A 82 3.89 14.65 -17.22
CA ASP A 82 4.35 15.94 -17.73
C ASP A 82 3.61 17.13 -17.10
N LEU A 83 2.56 16.87 -16.30
CA LEU A 83 1.77 17.91 -15.66
C LEU A 83 2.50 18.52 -14.45
N PRO A 84 2.33 19.83 -14.18
CA PRO A 84 2.74 20.42 -12.91
C PRO A 84 1.94 19.82 -11.75
N LYS A 85 2.51 19.83 -10.54
CA LYS A 85 1.94 19.19 -9.34
C LYS A 85 0.47 19.55 -9.10
N GLN A 86 0.12 20.84 -9.19
CA GLN A 86 -1.26 21.32 -9.00
C GLN A 86 -2.25 20.71 -10.00
N ASN A 87 -1.83 20.48 -11.25
CA ASN A 87 -2.69 19.84 -12.26
C ASN A 87 -2.76 18.32 -12.03
N LYS A 88 -1.66 17.68 -11.61
CA LYS A 88 -1.67 16.27 -11.18
C LYS A 88 -2.67 16.04 -10.05
N GLU A 89 -2.68 16.91 -9.04
CA GLU A 89 -3.64 16.86 -7.93
C GLU A 89 -5.10 16.97 -8.41
N LYS A 90 -5.39 17.87 -9.36
CA LYS A 90 -6.75 17.99 -9.94
C LYS A 90 -7.19 16.73 -10.68
N ILE A 91 -6.29 16.12 -11.45
CA ILE A 91 -6.54 14.84 -12.14
C ILE A 91 -6.75 13.73 -11.10
N PHE A 92 -5.91 13.66 -10.07
CA PHE A 92 -6.02 12.69 -8.99
C PHE A 92 -7.36 12.81 -8.25
N GLN A 93 -7.80 14.02 -7.91
CA GLN A 93 -9.11 14.25 -7.27
C GLN A 93 -10.29 13.81 -8.16
N LYS A 94 -10.17 13.96 -9.48
CA LYS A 94 -11.16 13.41 -10.41
C LYS A 94 -11.12 11.88 -10.39
N LEU A 95 -9.94 11.27 -10.42
CA LEU A 95 -9.81 9.80 -10.33
C LEU A 95 -10.45 9.25 -9.06
N LEU A 96 -10.22 9.88 -7.89
CA LEU A 96 -10.84 9.49 -6.62
C LEU A 96 -12.37 9.49 -6.69
N LYS A 97 -12.97 10.45 -7.40
CA LYS A 97 -14.44 10.54 -7.55
C LYS A 97 -15.00 9.49 -8.49
N PHE A 98 -14.31 9.20 -9.60
CA PHE A 98 -14.82 8.29 -10.64
C PHE A 98 -14.48 6.81 -10.38
N GLU A 99 -13.37 6.55 -9.68
CA GLU A 99 -12.80 5.21 -9.49
C GLU A 99 -12.68 4.85 -8.01
N GLY A 100 -13.63 5.29 -7.18
CA GLY A 100 -13.54 5.24 -5.71
C GLY A 100 -13.28 3.84 -5.13
N ILE A 101 -13.90 2.79 -5.68
CA ILE A 101 -13.69 1.40 -5.21
C ILE A 101 -12.24 0.97 -5.47
N PHE A 102 -11.76 1.14 -6.71
CA PHE A 102 -10.38 0.83 -7.08
C PHE A 102 -9.39 1.63 -6.23
N MET A 103 -9.63 2.94 -6.08
CA MET A 103 -8.75 3.81 -5.30
C MET A 103 -8.71 3.45 -3.82
N LYS A 104 -9.82 2.99 -3.24
CA LYS A 104 -9.83 2.46 -1.87
C LYS A 104 -8.96 1.21 -1.74
N GLN A 105 -9.13 0.24 -2.64
CA GLN A 105 -8.32 -0.99 -2.62
C GLN A 105 -6.84 -0.71 -2.88
N PHE A 106 -6.54 0.16 -3.86
CA PHE A 106 -5.18 0.60 -4.17
C PHE A 106 -4.53 1.27 -2.96
N SER A 107 -5.26 2.18 -2.29
CA SER A 107 -4.76 2.89 -1.12
C SER A 107 -4.49 1.92 0.04
N HIS A 108 -5.36 0.95 0.32
CA HIS A 108 -5.07 -0.04 1.37
C HIS A 108 -3.79 -0.82 1.08
N GLN A 109 -3.64 -1.38 -0.12
CA GLN A 109 -2.43 -2.12 -0.50
C GLN A 109 -1.16 -1.25 -0.43
N LEU A 110 -1.27 0.02 -0.84
CA LEU A 110 -0.17 0.97 -0.76
C LEU A 110 0.21 1.27 0.69
N MET A 111 -0.78 1.50 1.57
CA MET A 111 -0.53 1.76 2.98
C MET A 111 0.10 0.54 3.68
N ASP A 112 -0.39 -0.66 3.38
CA ASP A 112 0.18 -1.90 3.90
C ASP A 112 1.65 -2.03 3.49
N CYS A 113 1.98 -1.79 2.21
CA CYS A 113 3.35 -1.81 1.72
C CYS A 113 4.22 -0.69 2.31
N TYR A 114 3.67 0.52 2.43
CA TYR A 114 4.44 1.70 2.79
C TYR A 114 4.81 1.70 4.28
N TYR A 115 3.84 1.40 5.15
CA TYR A 115 4.07 1.37 6.60
C TYR A 115 4.67 0.07 7.12
N THR A 116 4.97 -0.89 6.24
CA THR A 116 5.80 -2.05 6.56
C THR A 116 7.21 -1.94 6.00
N ASN A 117 7.53 -0.85 5.29
CA ASN A 117 8.86 -0.64 4.72
C ASN A 117 9.85 -0.15 5.79
N ASP A 118 11.00 -0.82 5.90
CA ASP A 118 12.04 -0.53 6.90
C ASP A 118 12.48 0.95 6.88
N ARG A 119 12.70 1.55 5.70
CA ARG A 119 13.12 2.96 5.59
C ARG A 119 12.03 3.92 6.09
N VAL A 120 10.75 3.58 5.89
CA VAL A 120 9.63 4.36 6.39
C VAL A 120 9.53 4.23 7.91
N LEU A 121 9.66 3.01 8.44
CA LEU A 121 9.64 2.74 9.88
C LEU A 121 10.79 3.47 10.60
N GLU A 122 12.01 3.38 10.07
CA GLU A 122 13.18 4.11 10.58
C GLU A 122 12.95 5.63 10.54
N GLY A 123 12.42 6.16 9.43
CA GLY A 123 12.08 7.57 9.29
C GLY A 123 11.02 8.05 10.28
N LEU A 124 10.13 7.15 10.72
CA LEU A 124 9.13 7.40 11.77
C LEU A 124 9.68 7.22 13.20
N GLY A 125 10.94 6.79 13.35
CA GLY A 125 11.55 6.48 14.66
C GLY A 125 11.03 5.18 15.29
N LEU A 126 10.46 4.29 14.47
CA LEU A 126 10.00 2.97 14.91
C LEU A 126 11.12 1.94 14.74
N GLU A 127 11.18 0.97 15.64
CA GLU A 127 12.10 -0.15 15.48
C GLU A 127 11.65 -1.05 14.32
N VAL A 128 12.57 -1.36 13.40
CA VAL A 128 12.37 -2.33 12.33
C VAL A 128 12.47 -3.73 12.93
N LYS A 129 11.37 -4.19 13.53
CA LYS A 129 11.27 -5.54 14.06
C LYS A 129 9.95 -6.20 13.62
N PRO A 130 9.92 -7.54 13.49
CA PRO A 130 8.68 -8.27 13.31
C PRO A 130 7.66 -7.90 14.40
N PRO A 131 6.35 -8.00 14.15
CA PRO A 131 5.36 -7.74 15.19
C PRO A 131 5.59 -8.65 16.41
N PHE A 132 5.78 -8.04 17.58
CA PHE A 132 6.00 -8.69 18.89
C PHE A 132 7.19 -9.67 18.94
N PRO A 133 8.41 -9.24 18.59
CA PRO A 133 9.57 -10.13 18.51
C PRO A 133 9.99 -10.60 19.91
N ASP A 134 9.87 -9.70 20.89
CA ASP A 134 10.22 -9.91 22.29
C ASP A 134 8.97 -10.28 23.14
N GLY A 135 7.79 -10.35 22.50
CA GLY A 135 6.49 -10.42 23.17
C GLY A 135 6.10 -9.09 23.83
N ASN A 136 4.81 -8.91 24.12
CA ASN A 136 4.39 -7.81 24.99
C ASN A 136 4.67 -8.20 26.44
N ILE A 137 5.19 -7.27 27.23
CA ILE A 137 5.20 -7.42 28.68
C ILE A 137 3.73 -7.36 29.14
N VAL A 138 3.20 -8.51 29.55
CA VAL A 138 1.86 -8.59 30.14
C VAL A 138 2.03 -8.35 31.64
N GLU A 139 1.46 -7.26 32.14
CA GLU A 139 1.39 -7.05 33.58
C GLU A 139 0.65 -8.22 34.23
N SER A 140 1.21 -8.75 35.32
CA SER A 140 0.54 -9.82 36.08
C SER A 140 -0.77 -9.27 36.63
N GLY A 141 -1.89 -9.78 36.12
CA GLY A 141 -3.22 -9.39 36.57
C GLY A 141 -3.46 -9.77 38.03
N ASP A 142 -4.41 -9.10 38.67
CA ASP A 142 -4.82 -9.42 40.04
C ASP A 142 -5.58 -10.76 40.06
N PHE A 143 -4.89 -11.84 40.43
CA PHE A 143 -5.46 -13.18 40.52
C PHE A 143 -6.57 -13.30 41.57
N ARG A 144 -6.73 -12.34 42.50
CA ARG A 144 -7.86 -12.30 43.44
C ARG A 144 -9.21 -12.19 42.73
N LEU A 145 -9.22 -11.62 41.52
CA LEU A 145 -10.42 -11.56 40.68
C LEU A 145 -10.93 -12.94 40.25
N LEU A 146 -10.10 -13.99 40.35
CA LEU A 146 -10.49 -15.37 40.06
C LEU A 146 -11.04 -16.11 41.28
N GLU A 147 -10.92 -15.56 42.50
CA GLU A 147 -11.44 -16.20 43.72
C GLU A 147 -12.92 -16.61 43.62
N PRO A 148 -13.84 -15.79 43.07
CA PRO A 148 -15.24 -16.20 42.92
C PRO A 148 -15.43 -17.39 41.96
N VAL A 149 -14.57 -17.51 40.94
CA VAL A 149 -14.60 -18.63 39.98
C VAL A 149 -14.07 -19.90 40.62
N ILE A 150 -12.96 -19.81 41.36
CA ILE A 150 -12.36 -20.92 42.09
C ILE A 150 -13.35 -21.46 43.14
N GLN A 151 -13.99 -20.56 43.91
CA GLN A 151 -14.98 -20.93 44.93
C GLN A 151 -16.24 -21.59 44.33
N ARG A 152 -16.55 -21.30 43.07
CA ARG A 152 -17.70 -21.90 42.37
C ARG A 152 -17.52 -23.39 42.08
N GLY A 153 -16.29 -23.89 42.08
CA GLY A 153 -15.97 -25.28 41.71
C GLY A 153 -16.06 -25.56 40.21
N ASN A 154 -15.73 -26.79 39.80
CA ASN A 154 -15.70 -27.21 38.39
C ASN A 154 -17.07 -27.05 37.72
N PHE A 155 -17.19 -26.12 36.78
CA PHE A 155 -18.22 -26.13 35.74
C PHE A 155 -17.68 -26.88 34.52
N MET A 156 -17.30 -28.14 34.69
CA MET A 156 -17.10 -29.03 33.55
C MET A 156 -18.30 -29.98 33.48
N ARG A 157 -19.02 -29.93 32.36
CA ARG A 157 -19.98 -30.96 31.95
C ARG A 157 -19.29 -31.94 31.02
#